data_AF-A0A2G5TH45-F1
#
_entry.id   AF-A0A2G5TH45-F1
#
_cell.length_a   1.000
_cell.length_b   1.000
_cell.length_c   1.000
_cell.angle_alpha   90.00
_cell.angle_beta   90.00
_cell.angle_gamma   90.00
#
_symmetry.space_group_name_H-M   'P 1'
#
loop_
_entity.id
_entity.type
_entity.pdbx_description
1 polymer ?
#
loop_
_entity_poly.entity_id
_entity_poly.type
_entity_poly.pdbx_seq_one_letter_code
_entity_poly.pdbx_strand_id
1 'polypeptide(L)'
;MTSSLAIFSLLALLCILPYADSIRCYDYTSTNLVKNNMKTWVDCPADAQYCYKSYLESRDFNNDKTYVEGRACGSSNLCIQNGCVGTNTDKACCCRGELCNSSSLAKLTVSILTLLAVYFFKN
;
A
#
# COMPACT_ATOMS: atom_id res chain seq x y z
N MET A 1 26.32 -26.75 -29.51
CA MET A 1 26.71 -26.48 -28.10
C MET A 1 26.91 -25.00 -27.79
N THR A 2 26.88 -24.09 -28.78
CA THR A 2 27.01 -22.64 -28.57
C THR A 2 25.71 -21.94 -28.15
N SER A 3 24.56 -22.51 -28.51
CA SER A 3 23.23 -21.93 -28.25
C SER A 3 22.83 -21.96 -26.76
N SER A 4 23.23 -23.02 -26.04
CA SER A 4 22.87 -23.19 -24.62
C SER A 4 23.62 -22.21 -23.70
N LEU A 5 24.90 -21.92 -23.99
CA LEU A 5 25.71 -20.95 -23.24
C LEU A 5 25.19 -19.52 -23.40
N ALA A 6 24.67 -19.17 -24.58
CA ALA A 6 24.05 -17.88 -24.83
C ALA A 6 22.74 -17.70 -24.02
N ILE A 7 21.91 -18.74 -23.92
CA ILE A 7 20.67 -18.72 -23.14
C ILE A 7 20.96 -18.57 -21.64
N PHE A 8 21.94 -19.31 -21.10
CA PHE A 8 22.36 -19.18 -19.71
C PHE A 8 22.91 -17.78 -19.38
N SER A 9 23.68 -17.20 -20.30
CA SER A 9 24.20 -15.84 -20.15
C SER A 9 23.09 -14.78 -20.21
N LEU A 10 22.08 -14.98 -21.05
CA LEU A 10 20.92 -14.08 -21.17
C LEU A 10 20.02 -14.14 -19.92
N LEU A 11 19.79 -15.34 -19.36
CA LEU A 11 19.06 -15.52 -18.10
C LEU A 11 19.80 -14.89 -16.91
N ALA A 12 21.12 -15.06 -16.85
CA ALA A 12 21.93 -14.45 -15.81
C ALA A 12 21.86 -12.92 -15.86
N LEU A 13 21.81 -12.32 -17.06
CA LEU A 13 21.70 -10.88 -17.26
C LEU A 13 20.34 -10.32 -16.79
N LEU A 14 19.25 -11.06 -16.96
CA LEU A 14 17.92 -10.71 -16.46
C LEU A 14 17.82 -10.72 -14.93
N CYS A 15 18.67 -11.49 -14.23
CA CYS A 15 18.71 -11.53 -12.76
C CYS A 15 19.47 -10.36 -12.12
N ILE A 16 20.27 -9.61 -12.89
CA ILE A 16 21.10 -8.48 -12.40
C ILE A 16 20.39 -7.13 -12.58
N LEU A 17 19.26 -7.09 -13.29
CA LEU A 17 18.46 -5.87 -13.38
C LEU A 17 17.88 -5.60 -11.99
N PRO A 18 18.21 -4.45 -11.35
CA PRO A 18 17.48 -4.05 -10.17
C PRO A 18 16.05 -3.80 -10.64
N TYR A 19 15.14 -4.70 -10.25
CA TYR A 19 13.71 -4.43 -10.37
C TYR A 19 13.46 -3.20 -9.52
N ALA A 20 13.35 -2.04 -10.18
CA ALA A 20 12.88 -0.82 -9.55
C ALA A 20 11.38 -1.03 -9.31
N ASP A 21 11.05 -1.83 -8.30
CA ASP A 21 9.68 -2.01 -7.85
C ASP A 21 9.26 -0.71 -7.18
N SER A 22 8.69 0.19 -7.98
CA SER A 22 7.88 1.29 -7.46
C SER A 22 6.62 0.68 -6.86
N ILE A 23 6.43 0.81 -5.56
CA ILE A 23 5.19 0.37 -4.93
C ILE A 23 4.03 1.26 -5.41
N ARG A 24 2.85 0.68 -5.59
CA ARG A 24 1.63 1.46 -5.79
C ARG A 24 0.95 1.75 -4.48
N CYS A 25 0.52 3.00 -4.30
CA CYS A 25 -0.27 3.41 -3.14
C CYS A 25 -1.57 4.09 -3.60
N TYR A 26 -2.62 3.99 -2.79
CA TYR A 26 -3.76 4.87 -2.99
C TYR A 26 -3.32 6.31 -2.74
N ASP A 27 -3.77 7.21 -3.61
CA ASP A 27 -3.53 8.64 -3.52
C ASP A 27 -4.85 9.37 -3.75
N TYR A 28 -5.47 9.79 -2.66
CA TYR A 28 -6.70 10.56 -2.67
C TYR A 28 -6.98 11.16 -1.29
N THR A 29 -7.80 12.20 -1.26
CA THR A 29 -8.40 12.72 -0.03
C THR A 29 -9.89 12.42 -0.03
N SER A 30 -10.43 12.02 1.12
CA SER A 30 -11.85 11.73 1.30
C SER A 30 -12.39 12.45 2.52
N THR A 31 -13.60 13.00 2.40
CA THR A 31 -14.29 13.66 3.52
C THR A 31 -15.72 13.15 3.61
N ASN A 32 -16.36 13.30 4.78
CA ASN A 32 -17.78 12.95 4.93
C ASN A 32 -18.71 13.85 4.11
N LEU A 33 -18.23 15.02 3.66
CA LEU A 33 -18.99 15.99 2.87
C LEU A 33 -19.03 15.62 1.38
N VAL A 34 -18.03 14.88 0.88
CA VAL A 34 -17.93 14.49 -0.53
C VAL A 34 -18.23 13.00 -0.67
N LYS A 35 -19.47 12.67 -1.08
CA LYS A 35 -19.95 11.27 -1.18
C LYS A 35 -19.24 10.41 -2.21
N ASN A 36 -18.61 11.01 -3.23
CA ASN A 36 -17.99 10.30 -4.36
C ASN A 36 -16.52 10.70 -4.54
N ASN A 37 -15.66 10.31 -3.59
CA ASN A 37 -14.22 10.41 -3.82
C ASN A 37 -13.79 9.24 -4.71
N MET A 38 -13.43 9.54 -5.96
CA MET A 38 -12.85 8.55 -6.86
C MET A 38 -11.52 8.09 -6.24
N LYS A 39 -11.44 6.80 -5.90
CA LYS A 39 -10.22 6.22 -5.32
C LYS A 39 -9.20 6.04 -6.43
N THR A 40 -8.21 6.92 -6.47
CA THR A 40 -7.07 6.85 -7.39
C THR A 40 -5.87 6.19 -6.70
N TRP A 41 -4.99 5.62 -7.51
CA TRP A 41 -3.69 5.09 -7.09
C TRP A 41 -2.61 5.60 -8.04
N VAL A 42 -1.39 5.64 -7.54
CA VAL A 42 -0.22 6.10 -8.27
C VAL A 42 0.95 5.15 -8.04
N ASP A 43 1.84 5.06 -9.01
CA ASP A 43 3.16 4.46 -8.84
C ASP A 43 4.03 5.43 -8.04
N CYS A 44 4.50 5.01 -6.88
CA CYS A 44 5.29 5.87 -6.00
C CYS A 44 6.70 6.10 -6.56
N PRO A 45 7.29 7.28 -6.32
CA PRO A 45 8.68 7.54 -6.70
C PRO A 45 9.62 6.59 -5.95
N ALA A 46 10.81 6.35 -6.50
CA ALA A 46 11.74 5.33 -6.01
C ALA A 46 12.19 5.56 -4.54
N ASP A 47 12.16 6.80 -4.06
CA ASP A 47 12.48 7.18 -2.68
C ASP A 47 11.32 6.94 -1.69
N ALA A 48 10.09 6.74 -2.18
CA ALA A 48 8.92 6.45 -1.37
C ALA A 48 8.68 4.93 -1.26
N GLN A 49 9.27 4.33 -0.23
CA GLN A 49 9.19 2.90 0.06
C GLN A 49 8.01 2.51 0.95
N TYR A 50 7.13 3.46 1.29
CA TYR A 50 5.95 3.26 2.14
C TYR A 50 4.71 3.86 1.49
N CYS A 51 3.53 3.37 1.87
CA CYS A 51 2.27 4.07 1.69
C CYS A 51 1.87 4.76 2.99
N TYR A 52 1.33 5.97 2.87
CA TYR A 52 0.83 6.78 3.96
C TYR A 52 -0.70 6.79 3.97
N LYS A 53 -1.27 6.86 5.18
CA LYS A 53 -2.69 7.06 5.45
C LYS A 53 -2.87 7.97 6.66
N SER A 54 -3.72 8.98 6.56
CA SER A 54 -4.16 9.80 7.69
C SER A 54 -5.67 9.76 7.88
N TYR A 55 -6.11 9.98 9.11
CA TYR A 55 -7.50 10.15 9.50
C TYR A 55 -7.57 11.23 10.57
N LEU A 56 -8.36 12.27 10.32
CA LEU A 56 -8.67 13.32 11.27
C LEU A 56 -10.19 13.46 11.39
N GLU A 57 -10.71 13.32 12.60
CA GLU A 57 -12.11 13.52 12.97
C GLU A 57 -12.22 14.78 13.82
N SER A 58 -13.14 15.66 13.44
CA SER A 58 -13.49 16.87 14.17
C SER A 58 -14.99 16.90 14.44
N ARG A 59 -15.39 17.67 15.45
CA ARG A 59 -16.79 17.97 15.72
C ARG A 59 -17.03 19.45 15.50
N ASP A 60 -18.10 19.76 14.78
CA ASP A 60 -18.52 21.15 14.61
C ASP A 60 -19.29 21.67 15.84
N PHE A 61 -19.72 22.93 15.78
CA PHE A 61 -20.51 23.58 16.83
C PHE A 61 -21.88 22.91 17.07
N ASN A 62 -22.39 22.15 16.10
CA ASN A 62 -23.64 21.40 16.19
C ASN A 62 -23.43 19.96 16.72
N ASN A 63 -22.20 19.61 17.11
CA ASN A 63 -21.80 18.27 17.50
C ASN A 63 -21.86 17.23 16.36
N ASP A 64 -21.93 17.70 15.11
CA ASP A 64 -21.86 16.85 13.92
C ASP A 64 -20.42 16.41 13.69
N LYS A 65 -20.25 15.12 13.41
CA LYS A 65 -18.95 14.53 13.15
C LYS A 65 -18.54 14.80 11.71
N THR A 66 -17.39 15.44 11.55
CA THR A 66 -16.72 15.58 10.26
C THR A 66 -15.42 14.79 10.28
N TYR A 67 -15.03 14.22 9.14
CA TYR A 67 -13.74 13.56 9.03
C TYR A 67 -13.06 13.87 7.71
N VAL A 68 -11.74 13.80 7.74
CA VAL A 68 -10.85 13.88 6.59
C VAL A 68 -9.91 12.68 6.63
N GLU A 69 -9.93 11.90 5.56
CA GLU A 69 -9.00 10.81 5.30
C GLU A 69 -8.05 11.19 4.16
N GLY A 70 -6.75 11.07 4.39
CA GLY A 70 -5.73 11.28 3.37
C GLY A 70 -5.01 9.96 3.05
N ARG A 71 -4.64 9.77 1.80
CA ARG A 71 -3.78 8.68 1.34
C ARG A 71 -2.79 9.21 0.35
N ALA A 72 -1.54 8.73 0.45
CA ALA A 72 -0.45 9.15 -0.43
C ALA A 72 0.69 8.13 -0.40
N CYS A 73 1.70 8.34 -1.24
CA CYS A 73 3.02 7.75 -1.06
C CYS A 73 3.68 8.34 0.20
N GLY A 74 4.24 7.47 1.03
CA GLY A 74 5.00 7.84 2.23
C GLY A 74 6.47 7.99 1.90
N SER A 75 6.92 9.22 1.68
CA SER A 75 8.35 9.54 1.58
C SER A 75 9.05 9.30 2.93
N SER A 76 10.38 9.17 2.91
CA SER A 76 11.21 8.94 4.10
C SER A 76 11.00 9.95 5.23
N ASN A 77 10.57 11.17 4.90
CA ASN A 77 10.29 12.22 5.88
C ASN A 77 8.92 12.05 6.56
N LEU A 78 7.98 11.37 5.91
CA LEU A 78 6.63 11.10 6.41
C LEU A 78 6.55 9.72 7.08
N CYS A 79 7.27 8.73 6.55
CA CYS A 79 7.22 7.34 6.97
C CYS A 79 8.63 6.78 7.18
N ILE A 80 8.98 6.55 8.45
CA ILE A 80 10.26 5.94 8.84
C ILE A 80 10.09 4.43 9.09
N GLN A 81 8.92 4.01 9.57
CA GLN A 81 8.63 2.62 9.91
C GLN A 81 7.14 2.28 9.71
N ASN A 82 6.84 0.98 9.64
CA ASN A 82 5.46 0.51 9.66
C ASN A 82 4.80 0.81 11.01
N GLY A 83 3.52 1.15 10.99
CA GLY A 83 2.73 1.36 12.20
C GLY A 83 1.81 2.55 12.09
N CYS A 84 1.09 2.82 13.18
CA CYS A 84 0.24 3.99 13.31
C CYS A 84 0.66 4.81 14.53
N VAL A 85 0.58 6.13 14.41
CA VAL A 85 0.84 7.10 15.48
C VAL A 85 -0.40 7.99 15.62
N GLY A 86 -0.77 8.31 16.86
CA GLY A 86 -1.89 9.19 17.17
C GLY A 86 -3.01 8.51 17.97
N THR A 87 -4.19 9.12 17.95
CA THR A 87 -5.41 8.72 18.63
C THR A 87 -6.45 8.18 17.65
N ASN A 88 -7.61 7.73 18.14
CA ASN A 88 -8.68 7.25 17.26
C ASN A 88 -9.26 8.35 16.34
N THR A 89 -9.20 9.61 16.77
CA THR A 89 -9.72 10.77 16.04
C THR A 89 -8.64 11.52 15.27
N ASP A 90 -7.36 11.23 15.51
CA ASP A 90 -6.25 11.82 14.78
C ASP A 90 -5.14 10.79 14.70
N LYS A 91 -5.05 10.08 13.56
CA LYS A 91 -4.05 9.03 13.35
C LYS A 91 -3.40 9.13 11.99
N ALA A 92 -2.11 8.87 11.97
CA ALA A 92 -1.31 8.66 10.79
C ALA A 92 -0.75 7.23 10.80
N CYS A 93 -0.81 6.53 9.68
CA CYS A 93 -0.33 5.17 9.52
C CYS A 93 0.58 5.07 8.30
N CYS A 94 1.67 4.31 8.46
CA CYS A 94 2.58 3.95 7.40
C CYS A 94 2.60 2.43 7.24
N CYS A 95 2.64 1.95 6.00
CA CYS A 95 2.78 0.53 5.69
C CYS A 95 3.65 0.34 4.45
N ARG A 96 4.28 -0.83 4.31
CA ARG A 96 4.98 -1.24 3.09
C ARG A 96 4.15 -2.24 2.29
N GLY A 97 4.27 -2.16 0.96
CA GLY A 97 3.68 -3.11 0.01
C GLY A 97 2.56 -2.51 -0.84
N GLU A 98 2.24 -3.22 -1.92
CA GLU A 98 1.23 -2.84 -2.90
C GLU A 98 -0.12 -2.49 -2.25
N LEU A 99 -0.58 -1.25 -2.49
CA LEU A 99 -1.87 -0.71 -2.09
C LEU A 99 -2.19 -0.93 -0.59
N CYS A 100 -1.16 -1.00 0.25
CA CYS A 100 -1.29 -1.42 1.64
C CYS A 100 -2.05 -0.42 2.51
N ASN A 101 -2.16 0.84 2.05
CA ASN A 101 -2.92 1.93 2.68
C ASN A 101 -4.42 1.86 2.35
N SER A 102 -4.89 0.71 1.87
CA SER A 102 -6.32 0.42 1.69
C SER A 102 -7.11 0.52 3.00
N SER A 103 -8.43 0.70 2.88
CA SER A 103 -9.35 0.57 4.02
C SER A 103 -9.37 -0.89 4.48
N SER A 104 -9.04 -1.12 5.75
CA SER A 104 -8.51 -2.35 6.37
C SER A 104 -9.40 -3.61 6.38
N LEU A 105 -10.33 -3.81 5.44
CA LEU A 105 -11.08 -5.07 5.37
C LEU A 105 -10.43 -6.16 4.48
N ALA A 106 -9.53 -5.79 3.56
CA ALA A 106 -9.05 -6.71 2.52
C ALA A 106 -7.85 -7.60 2.91
N LYS A 107 -7.16 -7.32 4.02
CA LYS A 107 -5.92 -8.05 4.37
C LYS A 107 -6.15 -9.46 4.95
N LEU A 108 -7.39 -9.82 5.31
CA LEU A 108 -7.69 -11.13 5.89
C LEU A 108 -7.98 -12.23 4.86
N THR A 109 -8.31 -11.90 3.61
CA THR A 109 -8.80 -12.91 2.65
C THR A 109 -7.68 -13.63 1.89
N VAL A 110 -6.55 -12.96 1.64
CA VAL A 110 -5.45 -13.52 0.83
C VAL A 110 -4.68 -14.62 1.57
N SER A 111 -4.58 -14.54 2.89
CA SER A 111 -3.84 -15.53 3.70
C SER A 111 -4.57 -16.87 3.86
N ILE A 112 -5.89 -16.90 3.64
CA ILE A 112 -6.72 -18.11 3.79
C ILE A 112 -6.67 -18.95 2.50
N LEU A 113 -6.67 -18.30 1.33
CA LEU A 113 -6.63 -18.97 0.03
C LEU A 113 -5.32 -19.73 -0.22
N THR A 114 -4.18 -19.20 0.24
CA THR A 114 -2.88 -19.87 0.11
C THR A 114 -2.78 -21.11 1.01
N LEU A 115 -3.32 -21.06 2.22
CA LEU A 115 -3.38 -22.22 3.13
C LEU A 115 -4.30 -23.33 2.59
N LEU A 116 -5.43 -22.97 1.99
CA LEU A 116 -6.34 -23.94 1.37
C LEU A 116 -5.72 -24.59 0.13
N ALA A 117 -5.03 -23.84 -0.72
CA ALA A 117 -4.34 -24.40 -1.88
C ALA A 117 -3.27 -25.42 -1.46
N VAL A 118 -2.44 -25.12 -0.46
CA VAL A 118 -1.43 -26.06 0.06
C VAL A 118 -2.07 -27.33 0.63
N TYR A 119 -3.24 -27.23 1.27
CA TYR A 119 -3.97 -28.40 1.76
C TYR A 119 -4.50 -29.28 0.63
N PHE A 120 -5.11 -28.70 -0.40
CA PHE A 120 -5.67 -29.45 -1.54
C PHE A 120 -4.61 -30.04 -2.48
N PHE A 121 -3.43 -29.43 -2.62
CA PHE A 121 -2.35 -29.97 -3.45
C PHE A 121 -1.46 -31.00 -2.73
N LYS A 122 -1.60 -31.15 -1.41
CA LYS A 122 -0.86 -32.14 -0.61
C LYS A 122 -1.60 -33.47 -0.44
N ASN A 123 -2.88 -33.52 -0.78
CA ASN A 123 -3.74 -34.71 -0.76
C ASN A 123 -4.07 -35.18 -2.18
#